data_AF-A0A069QCC3-F1
#
_entry.id   AF-A0A069QCC3-F1
#
_cell.length_a   1.000
_cell.length_b   1.000
_cell.length_c   1.000
_cell.angle_alpha   90.00
_cell.angle_beta   90.00
_cell.angle_gamma   90.00
#
_symmetry.space_group_name_H-M   'P 1'
#
loop_
_entity.id
_entity.type
_entity.pdbx_description
1 polymer ?
#
loop_
_entity_poly.entity_id
_entity_poly.type
_entity_poly.pdbx_seq_one_letter_code
_entity_poly.pdbx_strand_id
1 'polypeptide(L)'
;MSPAITRKRFIAGAVCPACSEQDKIQMWEEDGVPHRECVACGYADTLNAQGQSIPKELGTRVNQNAPKPANPKVQSVQFFPNPKLKKKPDA
;
A
#
# COMPACT_ATOMS: atom_id res chain seq x y z
N MET A 1 4.06 9.85 29.83
CA MET A 1 5.40 9.41 29.37
C MET A 1 5.75 10.29 28.19
N SER A 2 6.78 11.13 28.33
CA SER A 2 7.25 11.98 27.23
C SER A 2 7.97 11.10 26.20
N PRO A 3 7.79 11.36 24.89
CA PRO A 3 8.44 10.56 23.89
C PRO A 3 9.95 10.72 23.98
N ALA A 4 10.68 9.61 24.02
CA ALA A 4 12.14 9.63 24.08
C ALA A 4 12.68 9.80 22.65
N ILE A 5 13.01 11.04 22.29
CA ILE A 5 13.56 11.37 20.95
C ILE A 5 15.07 11.58 21.06
N THR A 6 15.84 10.80 20.31
CA THR A 6 17.30 11.01 20.19
C THR A 6 17.62 12.13 19.20
N ARG A 7 18.79 12.75 19.33
CA ARG A 7 19.20 13.81 18.39
C ARG A 7 19.38 13.25 16.99
N LYS A 8 18.85 13.95 15.98
CA LYS A 8 19.06 13.66 14.55
C LYS A 8 20.56 13.67 14.21
N ARG A 9 21.03 12.66 13.48
CA ARG A 9 22.42 12.50 13.02
C ARG A 9 22.47 12.21 11.52
N PHE A 10 23.37 12.85 10.79
CA PHE A 10 23.58 12.54 9.37
C PHE A 10 24.25 11.17 9.19
N ILE A 11 23.86 10.45 8.14
CA ILE A 11 24.47 9.19 7.73
C ILE A 11 25.44 9.49 6.58
N ALA A 12 26.75 9.43 6.86
CA ALA A 12 27.78 9.61 5.84
C ALA A 12 27.76 8.45 4.83
N GLY A 13 27.85 8.76 3.54
CA GLY A 13 27.81 7.80 2.43
C GLY A 13 26.41 7.28 2.09
N ALA A 14 25.37 7.68 2.80
CA ALA A 14 24.01 7.27 2.48
C ALA A 14 23.46 8.04 1.26
N VAL A 15 22.94 7.29 0.30
CA VAL A 15 22.23 7.84 -0.86
C VAL A 15 20.73 7.80 -0.60
N CYS A 16 20.05 8.93 -0.81
CA CYS A 16 18.61 8.99 -0.67
C CYS A 16 17.90 8.12 -1.73
N PRO A 17 16.99 7.21 -1.35
CA PRO A 17 16.29 6.36 -2.32
C PRO A 17 15.26 7.14 -3.16
N ALA A 18 14.85 8.35 -2.73
CA ALA A 18 13.84 9.14 -3.43
C ALA A 18 14.45 10.14 -4.45
N CYS A 19 15.54 10.82 -4.10
CA CYS A 19 16.16 11.84 -4.97
C CYS A 19 17.60 11.51 -5.41
N SER A 20 18.16 10.39 -4.94
CA SER A 20 19.52 9.94 -5.26
C SER A 20 20.65 10.88 -4.80
N GLU A 21 20.37 11.85 -3.92
CA GLU A 21 21.40 12.70 -3.33
C GLU A 21 22.16 12.00 -2.21
N GLN A 22 23.47 12.22 -2.16
CA GLN A 22 24.38 11.67 -1.16
C GLN A 22 24.48 12.59 0.07
N ASP A 23 24.64 11.99 1.26
CA ASP A 23 24.88 12.70 2.53
C ASP A 23 23.74 13.67 2.90
N LYS A 24 22.51 13.30 2.57
CA LYS A 24 21.29 14.08 2.91
C LYS A 24 20.35 13.36 3.87
N ILE A 25 20.67 12.13 4.25
CA ILE A 25 19.84 11.33 5.17
C ILE A 25 20.26 11.60 6.62
N GLN A 26 19.29 11.92 7.46
CA GLN A 26 19.40 12.01 8.91
C GLN A 26 18.67 10.84 9.58
N MET A 27 19.29 10.19 10.56
CA MET A 27 18.69 9.16 11.40
C MET A 27 18.42 9.72 12.81
N TRP A 28 17.28 9.36 13.40
CA TRP A 28 17.02 9.52 14.83
C TRP A 28 16.19 8.33 15.33
N GLU A 29 16.02 8.24 16.63
CA GLU A 29 15.11 7.27 17.25
C GLU A 29 14.02 8.05 18.00
N GLU A 30 12.79 7.62 17.85
CA GLU A 30 11.62 8.13 18.55
C GLU A 30 10.92 6.95 19.21
N ASP A 31 10.87 6.94 20.55
CA ASP A 31 10.24 5.88 21.34
C ASP A 31 10.76 4.46 21.03
N GLY A 32 12.05 4.36 20.72
CA GLY A 32 12.72 3.09 20.37
C GLY A 32 12.49 2.64 18.93
N VAL A 33 11.82 3.45 18.11
CA VAL A 33 11.67 3.23 16.68
C VAL A 33 12.74 4.04 15.94
N PRO A 34 13.57 3.42 15.09
CA PRO A 34 14.49 4.16 14.23
C PRO A 34 13.76 4.86 13.08
N HIS A 35 14.05 6.13 12.87
CA HIS A 35 13.52 6.99 11.81
C HIS A 35 14.64 7.55 10.95
N ARG A 36 14.42 7.65 9.63
CA ARG A 36 15.31 8.35 8.70
C ARG A 36 14.57 9.39 7.88
N GLU A 37 15.23 10.51 7.57
CA GLU A 37 14.68 11.62 6.77
C GLU A 37 15.72 12.22 5.83
N CYS A 38 15.33 12.52 4.59
CA CYS A 38 16.14 13.29 3.64
C CYS A 38 15.86 14.78 3.76
N VAL A 39 16.90 15.59 4.00
CA VAL A 39 16.77 17.05 4.09
C VAL A 39 16.54 17.75 2.75
N ALA A 40 16.83 17.06 1.64
CA ALA A 40 16.76 17.66 0.31
C ALA A 40 15.39 17.48 -0.37
N CYS A 41 14.80 16.27 -0.27
CA CYS A 41 13.49 15.98 -0.87
C CYS A 41 12.37 15.73 0.14
N GLY A 42 12.67 15.65 1.44
CA GLY A 42 11.68 15.39 2.49
C GLY A 42 11.24 13.92 2.59
N TYR A 43 11.94 12.99 1.95
CA TYR A 43 11.70 11.55 2.13
C TYR A 43 11.83 11.16 3.60
N ALA A 44 10.81 10.53 4.19
CA ALA A 44 10.81 10.06 5.57
C ALA A 44 10.43 8.58 5.63
N ASP A 45 11.13 7.81 6.45
CA ASP A 45 10.94 6.36 6.56
C ASP A 45 11.14 5.91 8.00
N THR A 46 10.28 4.99 8.43
CA THR A 46 10.24 4.42 9.77
C THR A 46 10.76 3.00 9.66
N LEU A 47 11.82 2.67 10.37
CA LEU A 47 12.41 1.34 10.37
C LEU A 47 11.88 0.54 11.57
N ASN A 48 11.61 -0.75 11.37
CA ASN A 48 11.31 -1.68 12.46
C ASN A 48 12.58 -2.06 13.24
N ALA A 49 12.43 -2.80 14.34
CA ALA A 49 13.56 -3.32 15.11
C ALA A 49 14.51 -4.23 14.30
N GLN A 50 14.08 -4.72 13.13
CA GLN A 50 14.87 -5.53 12.20
C GLN A 50 15.51 -4.68 11.08
N GLY A 51 15.41 -3.35 11.14
CA GLY A 51 15.98 -2.42 10.16
C GLY A 51 15.24 -2.37 8.81
N GLN A 52 14.05 -2.94 8.72
CA GLN A 52 13.21 -2.88 7.52
C GLN A 52 12.32 -1.64 7.58
N SER A 53 12.15 -0.95 6.46
CA SER A 53 11.13 0.09 6.36
C SER A 53 9.77 -0.52 6.66
N ILE A 54 9.02 0.07 7.58
CA ILE A 54 7.59 -0.20 7.75
C ILE A 54 6.88 0.78 6.83
N PRO A 55 6.36 0.35 5.67
CA PRO A 55 5.35 1.12 5.00
C PRO A 55 4.21 1.27 5.99
N LYS A 56 3.92 2.50 6.42
CA LYS A 56 2.69 2.79 7.16
C LYS A 56 1.57 2.44 6.19
N GLU A 57 1.04 1.22 6.31
CA GLU A 57 0.00 0.67 5.43
C GLU A 57 -1.07 1.74 5.28
N LEU A 58 -1.08 2.41 4.13
CA LEU A 58 -2.09 3.41 3.83
C LEU A 58 -3.40 2.64 3.79
N GLY A 59 -4.35 3.01 4.66
CA GLY A 59 -5.69 2.41 4.71
C GLY A 59 -6.43 2.65 3.41
N THR A 60 -6.06 1.90 2.38
CA THR A 60 -6.68 1.95 1.06
C THR A 60 -7.95 1.10 1.11
N ARG A 61 -9.00 1.58 0.44
CA ARG A 61 -10.33 0.96 0.38
C ARG A 61 -10.33 -0.52 -0.06
N VAL A 62 -9.22 -0.99 -0.64
CA VAL A 62 -9.01 -2.34 -1.15
C VAL A 62 -8.59 -3.37 -0.09
N ASN A 63 -8.16 -2.94 1.11
CA ASN A 63 -7.90 -3.85 2.23
C ASN A 63 -9.07 -3.84 3.23
N GLN A 64 -10.30 -3.88 2.72
CA GLN A 64 -11.46 -4.26 3.51
C GLN A 64 -11.76 -5.70 3.13
N ASN A 65 -11.40 -6.66 3.98
CA ASN A 65 -11.93 -8.01 3.91
C ASN A 65 -13.45 -7.91 4.12
N ALA A 66 -14.19 -7.74 3.02
CA ALA A 66 -15.64 -7.77 3.05
C ALA A 66 -16.06 -9.14 3.63
N PRO A 67 -16.86 -9.19 4.70
CA PRO A 67 -17.39 -10.46 5.20
C PRO A 67 -18.19 -11.10 4.07
N LYS A 68 -17.80 -12.32 3.67
CA LYS A 68 -18.44 -13.09 2.60
C LYS A 68 -19.93 -13.18 2.91
N PRO A 69 -20.84 -12.60 2.10
CA PRO A 69 -22.26 -12.75 2.36
C PRO A 69 -22.64 -14.22 2.24
N ALA A 70 -23.30 -14.73 3.29
CA ALA A 70 -23.75 -16.11 3.36
C ALA A 70 -24.79 -16.36 2.24
N ASN A 71 -24.43 -17.24 1.31
CA ASN A 71 -25.25 -17.78 0.22
C ASN A 71 -25.98 -16.74 -0.66
N PRO A 72 -25.43 -16.36 -1.83
CA PRO A 72 -26.27 -15.79 -2.86
C PRO A 72 -27.25 -16.89 -3.32
N LYS A 73 -28.56 -16.65 -3.14
CA LYS A 73 -29.61 -17.47 -3.74
C LYS A 73 -29.60 -17.21 -5.25
N VAL A 74 -28.64 -17.82 -5.95
CA VAL A 74 -28.49 -17.73 -7.40
C VAL A 74 -29.64 -18.52 -8.02
N GLN A 75 -30.65 -17.83 -8.54
CA GLN A 75 -31.67 -18.42 -9.41
C GLN A 75 -31.16 -18.34 -10.85
N SER A 76 -30.93 -19.50 -11.45
CA SER A 76 -30.63 -19.60 -12.87
C SER A 76 -31.86 -19.22 -13.69
N VAL A 77 -31.70 -18.29 -14.62
CA VAL A 77 -32.75 -17.94 -15.57
C VAL A 77 -32.82 -19.04 -16.62
N GLN A 78 -33.95 -19.75 -16.70
CA GLN A 78 -34.20 -20.70 -17.78
C GLN A 78 -34.52 -19.94 -19.07
N PHE A 79 -33.58 -19.97 -20.01
CA PHE A 79 -33.77 -19.49 -21.36
C PHE A 79 -34.70 -20.44 -22.12
N PHE A 80 -35.89 -19.97 -22.46
CA PHE A 80 -36.74 -20.64 -23.45
C PHE A 80 -36.33 -20.15 -24.85
N PRO A 81 -35.85 -21.03 -25.74
CA PRO A 81 -35.51 -20.62 -27.11
C PRO A 81 -36.77 -20.13 -27.83
N ASN A 82 -36.72 -18.89 -28.32
CA ASN A 82 -37.84 -18.19 -28.94
C ASN A 82 -38.36 -18.94 -30.19
N PRO A 83 -39.58 -19.51 -30.16
CA PRO A 83 -40.06 -20.46 -31.18
C PRO A 83 -40.55 -19.81 -32.48
N LYS A 84 -40.34 -18.50 -32.71
CA LYS A 84 -40.87 -17.78 -33.89
C LYS A 84 -39.81 -17.15 -34.81
N LEU A 85 -38.56 -17.59 -34.79
CA LEU A 85 -37.60 -17.19 -35.83
C LEU A 85 -37.73 -18.09 -37.08
N LYS A 86 -38.69 -17.77 -37.96
CA LYS A 86 -38.74 -18.35 -39.31
C LYS A 86 -37.57 -17.80 -40.13
N LYS A 87 -36.51 -18.59 -40.33
CA LYS A 87 -35.50 -18.32 -41.38
C LYS A 87 -36.17 -18.50 -42.74
N LYS A 88 -36.10 -17.48 -43.60
CA LYS A 88 -36.37 -17.64 -45.04
C LYS A 88 -35.05 -18.05 -45.72
N PRO A 89 -35.07 -19.01 -46.65
CA PRO A 89 -33.87 -19.46 -47.36
C PRO A 89 -33.46 -18.45 -48.44
N ASP A 90 -32.16 -18.24 -48.58
CA ASP A 90 -31.49 -17.43 -49.59
C ASP A 90 -31.78 -17.94 -51.01
N ALA A 91 -32.11 -17.01 -51.92
CA ALA A 91 -32.14 -17.18 -53.37
C ALA A 91 -31.56 -15.90 -54.01
#